data_AF-A0A2T3LTL5-F1
#
_entry.id   AF-A0A2T3LTL5-F1
#
_cell.length_a   1.000
_cell.length_b   1.000
_cell.length_c   1.000
_cell.angle_alpha   90.00
_cell.angle_beta   90.00
_cell.angle_gamma   90.00
#
_symmetry.space_group_name_H-M   'P 1'
#
loop_
_entity.id
_entity.type
_entity.pdbx_description
1 polymer ?
#
loop_
_entity_poly.entity_id
_entity_poly.type
_entity_poly.pdbx_seq_one_letter_code
_entity_poly.pdbx_strand_id
1 'polypeptide(L)'
;MKKNLICLGILVAGLSFQSSSFAQGTELPNIKILATGGTIAGAGQSATGSAYTSGQVGIDALINAVPEMAKIADISGEQVANIGSQDMNDQVWLTLAKRVNELLAKDDVDGIVITHGTDTMEETAYFLNLTVKSDKPVVLVGAMRPSTAMSADGPVNLYNAVITAADTDSKGRGVLMAMNDVILDARDVTKTSTTAVDTFKSPNFGELGYIHNGDAVYQRSPERHNTKDSKFDISKVKALPKVGIVYNYSNASDLPVKALIDAKFDGIVSAGVGNGNIYKGIFEQLAKASKDGIMVVRSSRVPTGATTLAAEIDDSKYGFVASGTLNPQKARILLMLSLTQTNNYRDVQKMFQYY
;
A
#
# COMPACT_ATOMS: atom_id res chain seq x y z
N MET A 1 26.04 70.64 52.44
CA MET A 1 24.84 70.91 51.62
C MET A 1 24.45 69.63 50.88
N LYS A 2 23.25 69.07 51.17
CA LYS A 2 22.38 68.18 50.36
C LYS A 2 23.04 66.90 49.75
N LYS A 3 22.60 65.65 49.97
CA LYS A 3 21.29 65.07 50.32
C LYS A 3 21.46 63.60 50.83
N ASN A 4 20.67 63.27 51.84
CA ASN A 4 19.98 62.01 52.22
C ASN A 4 20.46 60.65 51.66
N LEU A 5 20.77 59.72 52.58
CA LEU A 5 20.62 58.27 52.38
C LEU A 5 19.56 57.75 53.37
N ILE A 6 18.46 57.23 52.84
CA ILE A 6 17.40 56.56 53.59
C ILE A 6 17.61 55.05 53.44
N CYS A 7 17.79 54.35 54.56
CA CYS A 7 17.73 52.88 54.64
C CYS A 7 16.29 52.42 54.42
N LEU A 8 16.06 51.55 53.43
CA LEU A 8 14.79 50.86 53.23
C LEU A 8 15.02 49.36 53.42
N GLY A 9 14.44 48.81 54.48
CA GLY A 9 14.38 47.37 54.73
C GLY A 9 13.49 46.69 53.69
N ILE A 10 14.00 45.62 53.09
CA ILE A 10 13.26 44.80 52.11
C ILE A 10 12.42 43.78 52.89
N LEU A 11 11.10 43.92 52.80
CA LEU A 11 10.12 42.95 53.25
C LEU A 11 9.95 41.88 52.16
N VAL A 12 10.30 40.63 52.46
CA VAL A 12 10.10 39.49 51.56
C VAL A 12 8.66 39.02 51.67
N ALA A 13 7.85 39.26 50.63
CA ALA A 13 6.55 38.62 50.46
C ALA A 13 6.70 37.48 49.43
N GLY A 14 6.64 36.23 49.91
CA GLY A 14 6.63 35.05 49.06
C GLY A 14 5.33 34.95 48.28
N LEU A 15 5.41 35.13 46.97
CA LEU A 15 4.35 34.78 46.02
C LEU A 15 4.58 33.36 45.54
N SER A 16 3.81 32.42 46.09
CA SER A 16 3.67 31.07 45.57
C SER A 16 2.89 31.11 44.26
N PHE A 17 3.61 31.06 43.13
CA PHE A 17 3.02 30.72 41.84
C PHE A 17 2.62 29.25 41.85
N GLN A 18 1.31 28.98 42.03
CA GLN A 18 0.75 27.69 41.68
C GLN A 18 0.71 27.60 40.15
N SER A 19 1.58 26.77 39.58
CA SER A 19 1.49 26.35 38.20
C SER A 19 0.28 25.42 38.05
N SER A 20 -0.83 25.96 37.55
CA SER A 20 -1.93 25.15 37.03
C SER A 20 -1.44 24.44 35.77
N SER A 21 -1.01 23.19 35.92
CA SER A 21 -0.70 22.33 34.79
C SER A 21 -2.02 21.97 34.11
N PHE A 22 -2.28 22.55 32.93
CA PHE A 22 -3.33 22.08 32.05
C PHE A 22 -2.89 20.71 31.51
N ALA A 23 -3.25 19.64 32.22
CA ALA A 23 -3.29 18.31 31.63
C ALA A 23 -4.49 18.26 30.67
N GLN A 24 -4.28 18.74 29.46
CA GLN A 24 -5.17 18.46 28.35
C GLN A 24 -4.90 17.00 27.97
N GLY A 25 -5.69 16.08 28.52
CA GLY A 25 -5.68 14.69 28.07
C GLY A 25 -6.03 14.70 26.59
N THR A 26 -5.03 14.50 25.73
CA THR A 26 -5.25 14.31 24.31
C THR A 26 -6.09 13.06 24.16
N GLU A 27 -7.31 13.19 23.63
CA GLU A 27 -8.11 12.04 23.22
C GLU A 27 -7.25 11.15 22.31
N LEU A 28 -7.30 9.84 22.53
CA LEU A 28 -6.57 8.88 21.70
C LEU A 28 -7.10 8.95 20.26
N PRO A 29 -6.25 8.82 19.23
CA PRO A 29 -6.68 8.85 17.85
C PRO A 29 -7.65 7.70 17.55
N ASN A 30 -8.68 7.99 16.77
CA ASN A 30 -9.71 7.04 16.36
C ASN A 30 -9.24 6.24 15.13
N ILE A 31 -8.84 4.99 15.35
CA ILE A 31 -8.33 4.11 14.30
C ILE A 31 -9.36 3.04 13.94
N LYS A 32 -9.74 2.97 12.66
CA LYS A 32 -10.59 1.89 12.13
C LYS A 32 -9.72 0.77 11.56
N ILE A 33 -9.99 -0.47 11.95
CA ILE A 33 -9.34 -1.65 11.37
C ILE A 33 -10.29 -2.35 10.40
N LEU A 34 -9.95 -2.35 9.11
CA LEU A 34 -10.70 -3.03 8.07
C LEU A 34 -10.07 -4.40 7.76
N ALA A 35 -10.77 -5.48 8.07
CA ALA A 35 -10.26 -6.82 7.86
C ALA A 35 -10.66 -7.39 6.50
N THR A 36 -9.68 -7.94 5.78
CA THR A 36 -9.91 -8.67 4.51
C THR A 36 -9.56 -10.16 4.58
N GLY A 37 -9.05 -10.64 5.71
CA GLY A 37 -8.65 -12.03 5.94
C GLY A 37 -7.13 -12.20 6.01
N GLY A 38 -6.59 -13.13 5.21
CA GLY A 38 -5.15 -13.41 5.18
C GLY A 38 -4.62 -14.29 6.32
N THR A 39 -3.30 -14.50 6.30
CA THR A 39 -2.56 -15.34 7.26
C THR A 39 -2.55 -14.77 8.68
N ILE A 40 -2.61 -13.44 8.83
CA ILE A 40 -2.75 -12.79 10.14
C ILE A 40 -4.04 -13.22 10.86
N ALA A 41 -5.11 -13.40 10.07
CA ALA A 41 -6.38 -13.98 10.49
C ALA A 41 -6.42 -15.52 10.33
N GLY A 42 -5.30 -16.16 10.01
CA GLY A 42 -5.21 -17.60 9.76
C GLY A 42 -4.89 -18.39 11.02
N ALA A 43 -5.29 -19.66 11.03
CA ALA A 43 -5.03 -20.59 12.13
C ALA A 43 -4.61 -21.97 11.60
N GLY A 44 -3.68 -22.60 12.31
CA GLY A 44 -3.21 -23.97 12.07
C GLY A 44 -3.49 -24.88 13.28
N GLN A 45 -3.34 -26.20 13.09
CA GLN A 45 -3.59 -27.19 14.15
C GLN A 45 -2.39 -27.37 15.11
N SER A 46 -1.20 -26.87 14.73
CA SER A 46 0.03 -26.99 15.52
C SER A 46 0.82 -25.69 15.46
N ALA A 47 1.42 -25.31 16.59
CA ALA A 47 2.29 -24.14 16.67
C ALA A 47 3.63 -24.31 15.94
N THR A 48 4.04 -25.54 15.64
CA THR A 48 5.31 -25.87 14.96
C THR A 48 5.11 -26.42 13.55
N GLY A 49 3.86 -26.61 13.13
CA GLY A 49 3.50 -27.05 11.78
C GLY A 49 3.36 -25.88 10.82
N SER A 50 3.60 -26.11 9.52
CA SER A 50 3.47 -25.09 8.47
C SER A 50 2.07 -24.99 7.87
N ALA A 51 1.21 -26.00 8.05
CA ALA A 51 -0.13 -26.03 7.49
C ALA A 51 -1.10 -25.15 8.29
N TYR A 52 -1.82 -24.27 7.59
CA TYR A 52 -2.85 -23.40 8.16
C TYR A 52 -3.93 -23.07 7.12
N THR A 53 -5.05 -22.52 7.59
CA THR A 53 -6.09 -21.93 6.73
C THR A 53 -6.20 -20.44 7.04
N SER A 54 -6.21 -19.57 6.02
CA SER A 54 -6.37 -18.12 6.19
C SER A 54 -7.80 -17.74 6.56
N GLY A 55 -7.98 -16.57 7.19
CA GLY A 55 -9.32 -16.00 7.43
C GLY A 55 -10.21 -16.79 8.41
N GLN A 56 -9.61 -17.52 9.34
CA GLN A 56 -10.34 -18.28 10.37
C GLN A 56 -10.65 -17.46 11.62
N VAL A 57 -9.91 -16.38 11.85
CA VAL A 57 -10.01 -15.52 13.03
C VAL A 57 -10.71 -14.22 12.64
N GLY A 58 -11.82 -13.91 13.32
CA GLY A 58 -12.56 -12.66 13.12
C GLY A 58 -11.82 -11.44 13.66
N ILE A 59 -12.18 -10.25 13.19
CA ILE A 59 -11.51 -9.00 13.55
C ILE A 59 -11.46 -8.74 15.08
N ASP A 60 -12.55 -8.98 15.81
CA ASP A 60 -12.57 -8.74 17.27
C ASP A 60 -11.55 -9.61 18.00
N ALA A 61 -11.35 -10.85 17.54
CA ALA A 61 -10.36 -11.75 18.11
C ALA A 61 -8.91 -11.28 17.81
N LEU A 62 -8.66 -10.68 16.64
CA LEU A 62 -7.35 -10.07 16.33
C LEU A 62 -7.08 -8.85 17.21
N ILE A 63 -8.07 -7.98 17.39
CA ILE A 63 -7.95 -6.79 18.25
C ILE A 63 -7.70 -7.21 19.70
N ASN A 64 -8.49 -8.15 20.22
CA ASN A 64 -8.38 -8.63 21.59
C ASN A 64 -7.06 -9.41 21.86
N ALA A 65 -6.41 -9.93 20.82
CA ALA A 65 -5.10 -10.57 20.94
C ALA A 65 -3.95 -9.59 21.17
N VAL A 66 -4.16 -8.28 20.98
CA VAL A 66 -3.15 -7.23 21.16
C VAL A 66 -3.73 -6.09 22.02
N PRO A 67 -4.03 -6.33 23.30
CA PRO A 67 -4.70 -5.35 24.18
C PRO A 67 -3.89 -4.06 24.40
N GLU A 68 -2.57 -4.08 24.16
CA GLU A 68 -1.69 -2.93 24.25
C GLU A 68 -2.10 -1.79 23.31
N MET A 69 -2.77 -2.09 22.18
CA MET A 69 -3.19 -1.07 21.23
C MET A 69 -4.21 -0.08 21.82
N ALA A 70 -5.00 -0.50 22.82
CA ALA A 70 -5.96 0.37 23.51
C ALA A 70 -5.30 1.49 24.32
N LYS A 71 -3.96 1.44 24.51
CA LYS A 71 -3.18 2.51 25.17
C LYS A 71 -2.77 3.61 24.20
N ILE A 72 -2.83 3.37 22.89
CA ILE A 72 -2.30 4.27 21.85
C ILE A 72 -3.37 4.77 20.88
N ALA A 73 -4.53 4.11 20.79
CA ALA A 73 -5.64 4.50 19.92
C ALA A 73 -6.99 4.03 20.49
N ASP A 74 -8.07 4.73 20.14
CA ASP A 74 -9.42 4.17 20.22
C ASP A 74 -9.69 3.36 18.94
N ILE A 75 -9.97 2.07 19.11
CA ILE A 75 -9.92 1.08 18.04
C ILE A 75 -11.29 0.45 17.84
N SER A 76 -11.72 0.40 16.58
CA SER A 76 -12.89 -0.39 16.19
C SER A 76 -12.63 -1.14 14.89
N GLY A 77 -13.16 -2.36 14.82
CA GLY A 77 -12.99 -3.26 13.69
C GLY A 77 -14.22 -3.35 12.79
N GLU A 78 -13.99 -3.55 11.50
CA GLU A 78 -15.01 -3.91 10.51
C GLU A 78 -14.49 -5.01 9.60
N GLN A 79 -15.28 -6.07 9.39
CA GLN A 79 -14.95 -7.13 8.44
C GLN A 79 -15.45 -6.74 7.05
N VAL A 80 -14.54 -6.44 6.12
CA VAL A 80 -14.87 -6.05 4.73
C VAL A 80 -14.91 -7.28 3.81
N ALA A 81 -13.97 -8.20 4.00
CA ALA A 81 -13.89 -9.46 3.29
C ALA A 81 -13.22 -10.51 4.18
N ASN A 82 -13.29 -11.79 3.83
CA ASN A 82 -12.58 -12.83 4.57
C ASN A 82 -12.03 -13.90 3.62
N ILE A 83 -10.95 -13.56 2.93
CA ILE A 83 -10.35 -14.40 1.88
C ILE A 83 -8.83 -14.52 2.04
N GLY A 84 -8.25 -15.54 1.40
CA GLY A 84 -6.82 -15.56 1.12
C GLY A 84 -6.49 -14.47 0.09
N SER A 85 -5.35 -13.79 0.24
CA SER A 85 -4.97 -12.71 -0.68
C SER A 85 -4.70 -13.21 -2.11
N GLN A 86 -4.38 -14.50 -2.27
CA GLN A 86 -4.30 -15.14 -3.59
C GLN A 86 -5.63 -15.12 -4.36
N ASP A 87 -6.77 -14.94 -3.68
CA ASP A 87 -8.11 -14.82 -4.27
C ASP A 87 -8.59 -13.35 -4.32
N MET A 88 -7.70 -12.39 -4.05
CA MET A 88 -8.00 -10.96 -4.16
C MET A 88 -8.44 -10.61 -5.58
N ASN A 89 -9.38 -9.67 -5.68
CA ASN A 89 -9.99 -9.33 -6.95
C ASN A 89 -10.52 -7.89 -6.97
N ASP A 90 -10.83 -7.42 -8.18
CA ASP A 90 -11.27 -6.06 -8.46
C ASP A 90 -12.52 -5.64 -7.65
N GLN A 91 -13.44 -6.58 -7.36
CA GLN A 91 -14.64 -6.27 -6.58
C GLN A 91 -14.30 -5.97 -5.12
N VAL A 92 -13.40 -6.74 -4.51
CA VAL A 92 -12.92 -6.46 -3.15
C VAL A 92 -12.17 -5.14 -3.11
N TRP A 93 -11.32 -4.85 -4.10
CA TRP A 93 -10.63 -3.55 -4.21
C TRP A 93 -11.60 -2.37 -4.30
N LEU A 94 -12.61 -2.44 -5.17
CA LEU A 94 -13.61 -1.37 -5.29
C LEU A 94 -14.42 -1.20 -4.00
N THR A 95 -14.83 -2.28 -3.35
CA THR A 95 -15.52 -2.22 -2.05
C THR A 95 -14.64 -1.59 -0.97
N LEU A 96 -13.40 -2.05 -0.85
CA LEU A 96 -12.45 -1.57 0.16
C LEU A 96 -12.10 -0.09 -0.05
N ALA A 97 -11.76 0.33 -1.28
CA ALA A 97 -11.42 1.72 -1.57
C ALA A 97 -12.59 2.69 -1.31
N LYS A 98 -13.82 2.30 -1.68
CA LYS A 98 -15.02 3.09 -1.38
C LYS A 98 -15.23 3.20 0.12
N ARG A 99 -15.10 2.09 0.85
CA ARG A 99 -15.27 2.08 2.31
C ARG A 99 -14.22 2.91 3.03
N VAL A 100 -12.96 2.82 2.62
CA VAL A 100 -11.87 3.66 3.11
C VAL A 100 -12.19 5.14 2.89
N ASN A 101 -12.61 5.53 1.68
CA ASN A 101 -12.96 6.92 1.38
C ASN A 101 -14.17 7.41 2.20
N GLU A 102 -15.21 6.59 2.39
CA GLU A 102 -16.36 6.91 3.23
C GLU A 102 -15.97 7.15 4.70
N LEU A 103 -15.07 6.33 5.24
CA LEU A 103 -14.63 6.45 6.63
C LEU A 103 -13.71 7.65 6.83
N LEU A 104 -12.73 7.86 5.96
CA LEU A 104 -11.78 8.97 6.08
C LEU A 104 -12.41 10.35 5.86
N ALA A 105 -13.57 10.40 5.19
CA ALA A 105 -14.36 11.62 5.04
C ALA A 105 -15.03 12.10 6.35
N LYS A 106 -15.08 11.26 7.39
CA LYS A 106 -15.61 11.62 8.69
C LYS A 106 -14.53 12.24 9.56
N ASP A 107 -14.91 13.24 10.36
CA ASP A 107 -13.98 13.93 11.27
C ASP A 107 -13.59 13.06 12.48
N ASP A 108 -14.38 12.04 12.81
CA ASP A 108 -14.18 11.11 13.92
C ASP A 108 -13.33 9.87 13.57
N VAL A 109 -12.66 9.89 12.41
CA VAL A 109 -11.72 8.84 11.99
C VAL A 109 -10.38 9.49 11.68
N ASP A 110 -9.34 9.14 12.43
CA ASP A 110 -8.00 9.74 12.31
C ASP A 110 -7.09 8.94 11.38
N GLY A 111 -7.31 7.64 11.27
CA GLY A 111 -6.55 6.74 10.41
C GLY A 111 -7.21 5.38 10.22
N ILE A 112 -6.71 4.62 9.24
CA ILE A 112 -7.20 3.28 8.93
C ILE A 112 -6.03 2.29 8.90
N VAL A 113 -6.25 1.14 9.52
CA VAL A 113 -5.41 -0.06 9.35
C VAL A 113 -6.17 -1.10 8.56
N ILE A 114 -5.53 -1.79 7.63
CA ILE A 114 -6.13 -2.84 6.82
C ILE A 114 -5.37 -4.15 7.06
N THR A 115 -6.03 -5.13 7.68
CA THR A 115 -5.44 -6.47 7.83
C THR A 115 -5.67 -7.27 6.56
N HIS A 116 -4.57 -7.73 5.96
CA HIS A 116 -4.56 -8.33 4.62
C HIS A 116 -3.62 -9.53 4.54
N GLY A 117 -3.88 -10.44 3.60
CA GLY A 117 -2.94 -11.53 3.28
C GLY A 117 -1.71 -11.02 2.54
N THR A 118 -0.56 -11.64 2.75
CA THR A 118 0.72 -11.09 2.27
C THR A 118 0.96 -11.30 0.78
N ASP A 119 0.28 -12.25 0.13
CA ASP A 119 0.61 -12.63 -1.26
C ASP A 119 0.34 -11.51 -2.28
N THR A 120 -0.73 -10.75 -2.10
CA THR A 120 -1.12 -9.65 -3.01
C THR A 120 -1.28 -8.32 -2.29
N MET A 121 -0.71 -8.19 -1.09
CA MET A 121 -0.81 -6.95 -0.29
C MET A 121 -0.20 -5.75 -1.03
N GLU A 122 0.90 -5.96 -1.76
CA GLU A 122 1.54 -4.92 -2.58
C GLU A 122 0.63 -4.40 -3.71
N GLU A 123 -0.29 -5.24 -4.19
CA GLU A 123 -1.26 -4.86 -5.22
C GLU A 123 -2.38 -4.03 -4.60
N THR A 124 -3.00 -4.52 -3.53
CA THR A 124 -4.05 -3.77 -2.81
C THR A 124 -3.54 -2.43 -2.31
N ALA A 125 -2.31 -2.39 -1.76
CA ALA A 125 -1.66 -1.16 -1.33
C ALA A 125 -1.57 -0.15 -2.48
N TYR A 126 -1.05 -0.56 -3.65
CA TYR A 126 -0.89 0.36 -4.77
C TYR A 126 -2.23 0.79 -5.37
N PHE A 127 -3.24 -0.09 -5.42
CA PHE A 127 -4.59 0.28 -5.86
C PHE A 127 -5.19 1.36 -4.95
N LEU A 128 -5.12 1.18 -3.62
CA LEU A 128 -5.58 2.16 -2.65
C LEU A 128 -4.77 3.46 -2.74
N ASN A 129 -3.46 3.37 -2.95
CA ASN A 129 -2.57 4.52 -3.10
C ASN A 129 -2.99 5.44 -4.25
N LEU A 130 -3.66 4.89 -5.27
CA LEU A 130 -4.13 5.64 -6.42
C LEU A 130 -5.61 6.07 -6.30
N THR A 131 -6.39 5.51 -5.39
CA THR A 131 -7.86 5.68 -5.35
C THR A 131 -8.41 6.29 -4.07
N VAL A 132 -7.64 6.27 -2.97
CA VAL A 132 -7.99 6.97 -1.72
C VAL A 132 -7.95 8.48 -1.94
N LYS A 133 -8.84 9.25 -1.29
CA LYS A 133 -9.01 10.71 -1.46
C LYS A 133 -8.84 11.47 -0.15
N SER A 134 -7.86 11.06 0.66
CA SER A 134 -7.55 11.65 1.95
C SER A 134 -6.04 11.67 2.17
N ASP A 135 -5.57 12.57 3.02
CA ASP A 135 -4.20 12.59 3.55
C ASP A 135 -4.08 11.91 4.91
N LYS A 136 -5.20 11.48 5.52
CA LYS A 136 -5.19 10.67 6.73
C LYS A 136 -4.49 9.33 6.49
N PRO A 137 -3.76 8.76 7.47
CA PRO A 137 -2.98 7.56 7.25
C PRO A 137 -3.85 6.35 6.91
N VAL A 138 -3.41 5.57 5.91
CA VAL A 138 -3.95 4.26 5.57
C VAL A 138 -2.79 3.27 5.55
N VAL A 139 -2.82 2.28 6.44
CA VAL A 139 -1.71 1.35 6.65
C VAL A 139 -2.17 -0.08 6.41
N LEU A 140 -1.56 -0.77 5.45
CA LEU A 140 -1.74 -2.21 5.28
C LEU A 140 -0.80 -2.98 6.20
N VAL A 141 -1.30 -4.10 6.72
CA VAL A 141 -0.55 -5.00 7.60
C VAL A 141 -0.98 -6.44 7.40
N GLY A 142 -0.06 -7.37 7.64
CA GLY A 142 -0.34 -8.80 7.63
C GLY A 142 0.63 -9.58 8.50
N ALA A 143 0.72 -10.88 8.23
CA ALA A 143 1.63 -11.78 8.91
C ALA A 143 2.12 -12.85 7.94
N MET A 144 3.40 -13.22 8.05
CA MET A 144 3.97 -14.33 7.30
C MET A 144 3.73 -15.67 8.00
N ARG A 145 3.48 -15.65 9.32
CA ARG A 145 3.14 -16.82 10.13
C ARG A 145 1.68 -16.75 10.58
N PRO A 146 0.93 -17.87 10.61
CA PRO A 146 -0.44 -17.89 11.11
C PRO A 146 -0.47 -17.57 12.61
N SER A 147 -1.64 -17.14 13.11
CA SER A 147 -1.80 -16.68 14.50
C SER A 147 -1.43 -17.72 15.56
N THR A 148 -1.55 -19.01 15.23
CA THR A 148 -1.23 -20.14 16.12
C THR A 148 0.25 -20.53 16.11
N ALA A 149 1.07 -20.00 15.21
CA ALA A 149 2.47 -20.40 15.07
C ALA A 149 3.34 -19.90 16.24
N MET A 150 4.37 -20.66 16.56
CA MET A 150 5.43 -20.21 17.45
C MET A 150 6.09 -18.95 16.88
N SER A 151 6.18 -17.91 17.71
CA SER A 151 6.71 -16.60 17.31
C SER A 151 5.97 -16.01 16.10
N ALA A 152 4.64 -16.09 16.08
CA ALA A 152 3.82 -15.41 15.09
C ALA A 152 4.13 -13.90 15.05
N ASP A 153 4.26 -13.34 13.85
CA ASP A 153 4.62 -11.94 13.60
C ASP A 153 3.40 -11.01 13.57
N GLY A 154 2.18 -11.56 13.43
CA GLY A 154 0.93 -10.80 13.39
C GLY A 154 0.71 -9.82 14.55
N PRO A 155 0.89 -10.20 15.83
CA PRO A 155 0.64 -9.32 16.96
C PRO A 155 1.49 -8.03 16.93
N VAL A 156 2.81 -8.15 16.73
CA VAL A 156 3.71 -6.99 16.68
C VAL A 156 3.47 -6.16 15.43
N ASN A 157 3.23 -6.79 14.28
CA ASN A 157 2.90 -6.08 13.05
C ASN A 157 1.63 -5.25 13.21
N LEU A 158 0.57 -5.82 13.80
CA LEU A 158 -0.70 -5.13 14.02
C LEU A 158 -0.54 -3.93 14.97
N TYR A 159 0.16 -4.11 16.07
CA TYR A 159 0.49 -3.04 17.02
C TYR A 159 1.22 -1.88 16.32
N ASN A 160 2.26 -2.20 15.53
CA ASN A 160 3.05 -1.24 14.78
C ASN A 160 2.26 -0.54 13.66
N ALA A 161 1.32 -1.25 13.03
CA ALA A 161 0.43 -0.65 12.04
C ALA A 161 -0.52 0.38 12.68
N VAL A 162 -1.01 0.10 13.89
CA VAL A 162 -1.80 1.08 14.67
C VAL A 162 -0.96 2.28 15.07
N ILE A 163 0.28 2.09 15.55
CA ILE A 163 1.22 3.20 15.79
C ILE A 163 1.35 4.07 14.53
N THR A 164 1.64 3.43 13.40
CA THR A 164 1.82 4.14 12.13
C THR A 164 0.54 4.89 11.70
N ALA A 165 -0.64 4.30 11.91
CA ALA A 165 -1.91 4.94 11.55
C ALA A 165 -2.31 6.08 12.50
N ALA A 166 -1.86 6.01 13.76
CA ALA A 166 -2.08 7.01 14.80
C ALA A 166 -1.10 8.19 14.72
N ASP A 167 0.06 7.99 14.10
CA ASP A 167 1.10 9.02 14.00
C ASP A 167 0.70 10.14 13.01
N THR A 168 0.76 11.39 13.46
CA THR A 168 0.47 12.56 12.63
C THR A 168 1.48 12.76 11.51
N ASP A 169 2.73 12.33 11.70
CA ASP A 169 3.79 12.43 10.70
C ASP A 169 3.59 11.44 9.55
N SER A 170 2.71 10.45 9.69
CA SER A 170 2.29 9.54 8.61
C SER A 170 1.37 10.20 7.58
N LYS A 171 0.78 11.36 7.90
CA LYS A 171 -0.17 12.05 7.01
C LYS A 171 0.49 12.48 5.70
N GLY A 172 -0.24 12.33 4.60
CA GLY A 172 0.20 12.77 3.27
C GLY A 172 1.34 11.95 2.64
N ARG A 173 1.70 10.79 3.20
CA ARG A 173 2.73 9.89 2.64
C ARG A 173 2.18 8.82 1.70
N GLY A 174 0.94 8.99 1.24
CA GLY A 174 0.21 7.98 0.49
C GLY A 174 -0.31 6.85 1.38
N VAL A 175 -0.63 5.73 0.73
CA VAL A 175 -0.92 4.47 1.44
C VAL A 175 0.40 3.83 1.86
N LEU A 176 0.42 3.30 3.07
CA LEU A 176 1.61 2.75 3.72
C LEU A 176 1.45 1.24 3.96
N MET A 177 2.57 0.58 4.20
CA MET A 177 2.61 -0.79 4.74
C MET A 177 3.54 -0.82 5.95
N ALA A 178 3.07 -1.42 7.05
CA ALA A 178 3.85 -1.62 8.26
C ALA A 178 4.07 -3.13 8.49
N MET A 179 5.30 -3.60 8.28
CA MET A 179 5.68 -5.01 8.41
C MET A 179 7.09 -5.10 8.99
N ASN A 180 7.30 -5.95 9.99
CA ASN A 180 8.63 -6.23 10.56
C ASN A 180 9.38 -4.93 10.96
N ASP A 181 8.71 -4.07 11.74
CA ASP A 181 9.22 -2.80 12.27
C ASP A 181 9.61 -1.75 11.20
N VAL A 182 9.17 -1.92 9.96
CA VAL A 182 9.48 -1.03 8.83
C VAL A 182 8.22 -0.41 8.25
N ILE A 183 8.31 0.85 7.83
CA ILE A 183 7.26 1.59 7.13
C ILE A 183 7.65 1.74 5.65
N LEU A 184 6.79 1.25 4.77
CA LEU A 184 7.04 1.14 3.34
C LEU A 184 5.98 1.92 2.55
N ASP A 185 6.37 2.50 1.42
CA ASP A 185 5.43 3.15 0.50
C ASP A 185 4.68 2.11 -0.33
N ALA A 186 3.40 2.34 -0.58
CA ALA A 186 2.58 1.40 -1.35
C ALA A 186 3.01 1.19 -2.82
N ARG A 187 3.84 2.08 -3.38
CA ARG A 187 4.23 2.03 -4.79
C ARG A 187 5.42 1.11 -5.02
N ASP A 188 6.45 1.17 -4.19
CA ASP A 188 7.68 0.40 -4.36
C ASP A 188 7.67 -0.92 -3.59
N VAL A 189 6.92 -0.99 -2.49
CA VAL A 189 6.90 -2.18 -1.61
C VAL A 189 6.56 -3.46 -2.35
N THR A 190 7.35 -4.51 -2.20
CA THR A 190 7.09 -5.82 -2.80
C THR A 190 7.51 -6.97 -1.89
N LYS A 191 6.83 -8.11 -2.02
CA LYS A 191 7.16 -9.35 -1.31
C LYS A 191 8.39 -10.01 -1.95
N THR A 192 9.52 -10.01 -1.25
CA THR A 192 10.82 -10.46 -1.78
C THR A 192 11.20 -11.91 -1.42
N SER A 193 10.52 -12.48 -0.43
CA SER A 193 10.70 -13.83 0.09
C SER A 193 9.37 -14.53 0.31
N THR A 194 9.33 -15.83 0.03
CA THR A 194 8.12 -16.65 0.18
C THR A 194 7.82 -17.00 1.64
N THR A 195 8.80 -16.93 2.55
CA THR A 195 8.66 -17.40 3.94
C THR A 195 9.24 -16.48 5.01
N ALA A 196 10.14 -15.56 4.66
CA ALA A 196 10.78 -14.70 5.66
C ALA A 196 9.79 -13.65 6.19
N VAL A 197 9.85 -13.37 7.50
CA VAL A 197 8.99 -12.35 8.14
C VAL A 197 9.32 -10.93 7.68
N ASP A 198 10.57 -10.69 7.27
CA ASP A 198 11.06 -9.42 6.76
C ASP A 198 10.94 -9.30 5.22
N THR A 199 10.01 -10.04 4.62
CA THR A 199 9.87 -10.18 3.16
C THR A 199 9.54 -8.90 2.41
N PHE A 200 8.80 -7.97 3.02
CA PHE A 200 8.39 -6.76 2.32
C PHE A 200 9.51 -5.73 2.35
N LYS A 201 9.95 -5.32 1.15
CA LYS A 201 10.99 -4.32 0.94
C LYS A 201 10.55 -3.34 -0.14
N SER A 202 11.08 -2.12 -0.14
CA SER A 202 10.98 -1.15 -1.25
C SER A 202 12.31 -1.14 -2.01
N PRO A 203 12.51 -2.05 -2.97
CA PRO A 203 13.85 -2.39 -3.45
C PRO A 203 14.45 -1.38 -4.44
N ASN A 204 13.68 -0.39 -4.93
CA ASN A 204 14.19 0.63 -5.84
C ASN A 204 14.48 1.95 -5.11
N PHE A 205 13.68 2.32 -4.10
CA PHE A 205 13.77 3.62 -3.43
C PHE A 205 13.97 3.58 -1.91
N GLY A 206 13.93 2.39 -1.32
CA GLY A 206 14.14 2.16 0.11
C GLY A 206 12.90 2.42 0.96
N GLU A 207 13.02 2.06 2.23
CA GLU A 207 12.00 2.22 3.25
C GLU A 207 11.74 3.71 3.57
N LEU A 208 10.51 4.05 3.95
CA LEU A 208 10.17 5.42 4.37
C LEU A 208 10.71 5.75 5.77
N GLY A 209 10.70 4.74 6.64
CA GLY A 209 11.03 4.87 8.04
C GLY A 209 11.00 3.55 8.78
N TYR A 210 11.28 3.62 10.08
CA TYR A 210 11.31 2.47 10.98
C TYR A 210 10.44 2.75 12.20
N ILE A 211 9.95 1.68 12.83
CA ILE A 211 9.17 1.75 14.05
C ILE A 211 10.05 1.24 15.17
N HIS A 212 10.34 2.10 16.14
CA HIS A 212 11.18 1.72 17.28
C HIS A 212 10.59 2.29 18.57
N ASN A 213 10.46 1.44 19.59
CA ASN A 213 9.96 1.83 20.91
C ASN A 213 8.58 2.53 20.90
N GLY A 214 7.72 2.21 19.94
CA GLY A 214 6.40 2.83 19.82
C GLY A 214 6.34 4.08 18.95
N ASP A 215 7.45 4.49 18.35
CA ASP A 215 7.55 5.70 17.53
C ASP A 215 7.80 5.36 16.06
N ALA A 216 7.04 5.97 15.14
CA ALA A 216 7.27 5.88 13.70
C ALA A 216 8.23 7.00 13.26
N VAL A 217 9.46 6.63 12.88
CA VAL A 217 10.52 7.58 12.53
C VAL A 217 10.77 7.59 11.03
N TYR A 218 10.46 8.72 10.39
CA TYR A 218 10.58 8.88 8.93
C TYR A 218 11.87 9.58 8.51
N GLN A 219 12.45 9.11 7.41
CA GLN A 219 13.58 9.76 6.72
C GLN A 219 13.33 10.00 5.23
N ARG A 220 12.24 9.44 4.67
CA ARG A 220 11.85 9.60 3.26
C ARG A 220 10.34 9.80 3.11
N SER A 221 9.93 10.26 1.93
CA SER A 221 8.54 10.36 1.49
C SER A 221 8.46 10.02 0.00
N PRO A 222 7.37 9.40 -0.48
CA PRO A 222 7.21 9.17 -1.92
C PRO A 222 6.95 10.50 -2.65
N GLU A 223 7.70 10.74 -3.72
CA GLU A 223 7.55 11.93 -4.60
C GLU A 223 6.50 11.73 -5.71
N ARG A 224 6.06 10.49 -5.93
CA ARG A 224 5.04 10.18 -6.93
C ARG A 224 3.66 10.57 -6.41
N HIS A 225 2.83 11.13 -7.30
CA HIS A 225 1.48 11.53 -6.93
C HIS A 225 0.69 10.34 -6.39
N ASN A 226 -0.10 10.56 -5.35
CA ASN A 226 -0.86 9.53 -4.68
C ASN A 226 -2.10 10.14 -4.01
N THR A 227 -2.98 9.27 -3.53
CA THR A 227 -4.16 9.58 -2.73
C THR A 227 -4.95 10.80 -3.24
N LYS A 228 -5.05 11.88 -2.45
CA LYS A 228 -5.77 13.11 -2.81
C LYS A 228 -5.22 13.80 -4.07
N ASP A 229 -3.94 13.63 -4.37
CA ASP A 229 -3.27 14.17 -5.57
C ASP A 229 -3.37 13.22 -6.78
N SER A 230 -3.90 12.01 -6.57
CA SER A 230 -4.28 11.13 -7.66
C SER A 230 -5.59 11.57 -8.31
N LYS A 231 -5.62 11.59 -9.64
CA LYS A 231 -6.82 11.94 -10.40
C LYS A 231 -7.84 10.81 -10.52
N PHE A 232 -7.47 9.57 -10.14
CA PHE A 232 -8.35 8.42 -10.33
C PHE A 232 -9.49 8.42 -9.30
N ASP A 233 -10.72 8.68 -9.73
CA ASP A 233 -11.92 8.55 -8.91
C ASP A 233 -12.69 7.27 -9.27
N ILE A 234 -12.84 6.38 -8.29
CA ILE A 234 -13.55 5.10 -8.44
C ILE A 234 -14.97 5.12 -7.84
N SER A 235 -15.45 6.27 -7.34
CA SER A 235 -16.75 6.41 -6.68
C SER A 235 -17.91 5.85 -7.52
N LYS A 236 -17.90 6.13 -8.83
CA LYS A 236 -18.90 5.69 -9.81
C LYS A 236 -18.48 4.45 -10.61
N VAL A 237 -17.27 3.94 -10.41
CA VAL A 237 -16.76 2.77 -11.13
C VAL A 237 -17.41 1.50 -10.57
N LYS A 238 -18.00 0.70 -11.46
CA LYS A 238 -18.65 -0.59 -11.12
C LYS A 238 -17.79 -1.80 -11.48
N ALA A 239 -16.95 -1.67 -12.49
CA ALA A 239 -16.01 -2.69 -12.94
C ALA A 239 -14.78 -1.99 -13.51
N LEU A 240 -13.60 -2.60 -13.33
CA LEU A 240 -12.35 -2.11 -13.89
C LEU A 240 -12.15 -2.67 -15.32
N PRO A 241 -11.41 -1.96 -16.18
CA PRO A 241 -10.97 -2.50 -17.47
C PRO A 241 -10.22 -3.82 -17.31
N LYS A 242 -10.41 -4.76 -18.24
CA LYS A 242 -9.76 -6.07 -18.21
C LYS A 242 -8.30 -5.92 -18.61
N VAL A 243 -7.40 -6.09 -17.64
CA VAL A 243 -5.95 -6.10 -17.88
C VAL A 243 -5.35 -7.43 -17.44
N GLY A 244 -4.66 -8.07 -18.37
CA GLY A 244 -3.95 -9.34 -18.15
C GLY A 244 -2.44 -9.14 -18.12
N ILE A 245 -1.73 -10.14 -17.60
CA ILE A 245 -0.26 -10.17 -17.59
C ILE A 245 0.22 -11.39 -18.38
N VAL A 246 1.19 -11.20 -19.26
CA VAL A 246 1.86 -12.29 -19.99
C VAL A 246 3.33 -12.36 -19.61
N TYR A 247 3.83 -13.57 -19.36
CA TYR A 247 5.19 -13.77 -18.89
C TYR A 247 6.15 -14.11 -20.03
N ASN A 248 7.32 -13.48 -20.05
CA ASN A 248 8.37 -13.77 -21.02
C ASN A 248 9.44 -14.68 -20.41
N TYR A 249 9.91 -15.60 -21.22
CA TYR A 249 10.99 -16.55 -20.93
C TYR A 249 11.53 -17.09 -22.25
N SER A 250 12.64 -17.83 -22.21
CA SER A 250 13.20 -18.46 -23.41
C SER A 250 12.18 -19.41 -24.02
N ASN A 251 11.93 -19.28 -25.32
CA ASN A 251 10.94 -20.08 -26.04
C ASN A 251 9.50 -19.92 -25.49
N ALA A 252 9.15 -18.70 -25.04
CA ALA A 252 7.80 -18.42 -24.55
C ALA A 252 6.74 -18.61 -25.64
N SER A 253 5.62 -19.25 -25.25
CA SER A 253 4.47 -19.44 -26.12
C SER A 253 3.70 -18.14 -26.31
N ASP A 254 3.17 -17.91 -27.51
CA ASP A 254 2.26 -16.80 -27.78
C ASP A 254 0.79 -17.12 -27.49
N LEU A 255 0.49 -18.35 -27.02
CA LEU A 255 -0.87 -18.76 -26.68
C LEU A 255 -1.50 -17.91 -25.57
N PRO A 256 -0.81 -17.55 -24.46
CA PRO A 256 -1.41 -16.71 -23.43
C PRO A 256 -1.80 -15.33 -23.97
N VAL A 257 -0.97 -14.70 -24.81
CA VAL A 257 -1.29 -13.39 -25.38
C VAL A 257 -2.45 -13.47 -26.37
N LYS A 258 -2.49 -14.51 -27.22
CA LYS A 258 -3.64 -14.75 -28.12
C LYS A 258 -4.93 -14.94 -27.35
N ALA A 259 -4.91 -15.72 -26.28
CA ALA A 259 -6.09 -15.95 -25.45
C ALA A 259 -6.64 -14.65 -24.84
N LEU A 260 -5.76 -13.75 -24.38
CA LEU A 260 -6.19 -12.43 -23.87
C LEU A 260 -6.77 -11.53 -24.97
N ILE A 261 -6.19 -11.56 -26.17
CA ILE A 261 -6.70 -10.83 -27.35
C ILE A 261 -8.08 -11.37 -27.74
N ASP A 262 -8.23 -12.69 -27.88
CA ASP A 262 -9.48 -13.35 -28.25
C ASP A 262 -10.58 -13.09 -27.21
N ALA A 263 -10.21 -13.02 -25.93
CA ALA A 263 -11.10 -12.66 -24.82
C ALA A 263 -11.39 -11.15 -24.72
N LYS A 264 -10.87 -10.33 -25.65
CA LYS A 264 -11.07 -8.88 -25.74
C LYS A 264 -10.66 -8.14 -24.48
N PHE A 265 -9.45 -8.39 -23.99
CA PHE A 265 -8.87 -7.59 -22.91
C PHE A 265 -8.59 -6.16 -23.38
N ASP A 266 -8.83 -5.19 -22.49
CA ASP A 266 -8.63 -3.77 -22.76
C ASP A 266 -7.14 -3.40 -22.71
N GLY A 267 -6.35 -4.16 -21.94
CA GLY A 267 -4.90 -3.99 -21.88
C GLY A 267 -4.13 -5.25 -21.52
N ILE A 268 -2.86 -5.28 -21.89
CA ILE A 268 -1.94 -6.39 -21.60
C ILE A 268 -0.63 -5.81 -21.09
N VAL A 269 -0.22 -6.27 -19.90
CA VAL A 269 1.11 -6.03 -19.36
C VAL A 269 2.01 -7.20 -19.73
N SER A 270 3.14 -6.90 -20.35
CA SER A 270 4.18 -7.89 -20.63
C SER A 270 5.21 -7.88 -19.51
N ALA A 271 5.30 -8.96 -18.74
CA ALA A 271 6.42 -9.20 -17.83
C ALA A 271 7.63 -9.63 -18.67
N GLY A 272 8.32 -8.64 -19.22
CA GLY A 272 9.45 -8.81 -20.14
C GLY A 272 10.70 -9.37 -19.47
N VAL A 273 11.69 -9.73 -20.28
CA VAL A 273 13.04 -10.07 -19.83
C VAL A 273 13.93 -8.82 -19.84
N GLY A 274 14.89 -8.71 -18.92
CA GLY A 274 15.81 -7.58 -18.87
C GLY A 274 15.08 -6.24 -18.72
N ASN A 275 15.38 -5.28 -19.60
CA ASN A 275 14.74 -3.96 -19.65
C ASN A 275 13.38 -3.99 -20.39
N GLY A 276 12.52 -4.93 -20.01
CA GLY A 276 11.19 -5.12 -20.60
C GLY A 276 11.18 -5.57 -22.06
N ASN A 277 12.18 -6.36 -22.47
CA ASN A 277 12.22 -6.99 -23.79
C ASN A 277 11.21 -8.15 -23.86
N ILE A 278 10.70 -8.41 -25.07
CA ILE A 278 9.60 -9.34 -25.30
C ILE A 278 10.06 -10.40 -26.30
N TYR A 279 9.74 -11.67 -26.02
CA TYR A 279 10.04 -12.76 -26.94
C TYR A 279 9.32 -12.57 -28.28
N LYS A 280 9.99 -12.86 -29.40
CA LYS A 280 9.53 -12.55 -30.77
C LYS A 280 8.06 -12.91 -31.02
N GLY A 281 7.64 -14.13 -30.68
CA GLY A 281 6.26 -14.58 -30.91
C GLY A 281 5.23 -13.76 -30.13
N ILE A 282 5.53 -13.41 -28.88
CA ILE A 282 4.65 -12.56 -28.05
C ILE A 282 4.66 -11.12 -28.58
N PHE A 283 5.83 -10.60 -28.94
CA PHE A 283 5.99 -9.23 -29.47
C PHE A 283 5.14 -9.02 -30.72
N GLU A 284 5.16 -9.97 -31.66
CA GLU A 284 4.36 -9.89 -32.89
C GLU A 284 2.85 -9.82 -32.61
N GLN A 285 2.35 -10.55 -31.61
CA GLN A 285 0.93 -10.49 -31.22
C GLN A 285 0.60 -9.17 -30.51
N LEU A 286 1.43 -8.72 -29.58
CA LEU A 286 1.22 -7.46 -28.86
C LEU A 286 1.28 -6.24 -29.79
N ALA A 287 2.18 -6.23 -30.77
CA ALA A 287 2.28 -5.15 -31.74
C ALA A 287 1.06 -5.07 -32.68
N LYS A 288 0.41 -6.22 -32.96
CA LYS A 288 -0.88 -6.24 -33.68
C LYS A 288 -2.01 -5.76 -32.77
N ALA A 289 -2.12 -6.34 -31.57
CA ALA A 289 -3.12 -5.99 -30.58
C ALA A 289 -3.14 -4.48 -30.26
N SER A 290 -1.97 -3.85 -30.15
CA SER A 290 -1.87 -2.41 -29.90
C SER A 290 -2.43 -1.56 -31.04
N LYS A 291 -2.22 -1.97 -32.30
CA LYS A 291 -2.84 -1.31 -33.45
C LYS A 291 -4.36 -1.48 -33.48
N ASP A 292 -4.85 -2.58 -32.93
CA ASP A 292 -6.28 -2.88 -32.81
C ASP A 292 -6.91 -2.27 -31.55
N GLY A 293 -6.16 -1.46 -30.78
CA GLY A 293 -6.67 -0.66 -29.66
C GLY A 293 -6.45 -1.24 -28.27
N ILE A 294 -5.83 -2.41 -28.14
CA ILE A 294 -5.47 -2.99 -26.83
C ILE A 294 -4.24 -2.26 -26.27
N MET A 295 -4.35 -1.69 -25.07
CA MET A 295 -3.21 -0.97 -24.48
C MET A 295 -2.11 -1.94 -24.03
N VAL A 296 -0.89 -1.77 -24.52
CA VAL A 296 0.24 -2.65 -24.17
C VAL A 296 1.22 -1.91 -23.29
N VAL A 297 1.49 -2.48 -22.11
CA VAL A 297 2.52 -1.98 -21.19
C VAL A 297 3.67 -2.99 -21.14
N ARG A 298 4.90 -2.51 -21.33
CA ARG A 298 6.12 -3.26 -21.05
C ARG A 298 6.51 -3.05 -19.60
N SER A 299 6.56 -4.14 -18.85
CA SER A 299 7.18 -4.24 -17.53
C SER A 299 8.28 -5.31 -17.59
N SER A 300 8.83 -5.70 -16.45
CA SER A 300 9.88 -6.70 -16.37
C SER A 300 9.62 -7.72 -15.28
N ARG A 301 10.03 -8.96 -15.54
CA ARG A 301 10.14 -10.00 -14.52
C ARG A 301 11.39 -9.83 -13.64
N VAL A 302 12.30 -8.95 -14.02
CA VAL A 302 13.46 -8.59 -13.19
C VAL A 302 12.93 -7.86 -11.95
N PRO A 303 13.34 -8.25 -10.72
CA PRO A 303 12.70 -7.78 -9.50
C PRO A 303 12.96 -6.30 -9.17
N THR A 304 13.99 -5.69 -9.77
CA THR A 304 14.37 -4.30 -9.53
C THR A 304 14.81 -3.61 -10.81
N GLY A 305 14.84 -2.28 -10.78
CA GLY A 305 15.17 -1.45 -11.92
C GLY A 305 13.95 -1.11 -12.78
N ALA A 306 14.12 -0.08 -13.60
CA ALA A 306 13.04 0.41 -14.46
C ALA A 306 13.03 -0.31 -15.81
N THR A 307 11.82 -0.61 -16.32
CA THR A 307 11.60 -0.76 -17.76
C THR A 307 11.55 0.64 -18.39
N THR A 308 12.58 1.00 -19.14
CA THR A 308 12.78 2.35 -19.67
C THR A 308 12.24 2.53 -21.08
N LEU A 309 11.93 3.78 -21.43
CA LEU A 309 11.71 4.21 -22.81
C LEU A 309 13.03 4.19 -23.60
N ALA A 310 12.92 4.19 -24.93
CA ALA A 310 14.04 4.36 -25.87
C ALA A 310 15.22 3.39 -25.67
N ALA A 311 14.91 2.17 -25.23
CA ALA A 311 15.86 1.06 -25.18
C ALA A 311 15.82 0.30 -26.52
N GLU A 312 15.73 -1.04 -26.49
CA GLU A 312 15.72 -1.89 -27.69
C GLU A 312 14.37 -1.90 -28.43
N ILE A 313 13.29 -1.48 -27.76
CA ILE A 313 11.94 -1.41 -28.33
C ILE A 313 11.57 0.06 -28.56
N ASP A 314 11.18 0.39 -29.79
CA ASP A 314 10.62 1.69 -30.15
C ASP A 314 9.14 1.77 -29.74
N ASP A 315 8.90 2.13 -28.48
CA ASP A 315 7.56 2.25 -27.91
C ASP A 315 6.65 3.18 -28.73
N SER A 316 7.21 4.24 -29.30
CA SER A 316 6.46 5.22 -30.08
C SER A 316 5.93 4.66 -31.39
N LYS A 317 6.70 3.79 -32.04
CA LYS A 317 6.33 3.09 -33.27
C LYS A 317 5.25 2.05 -33.03
N TYR A 318 5.27 1.37 -31.88
CA TYR A 318 4.35 0.28 -31.59
C TYR A 318 3.14 0.68 -30.73
N GLY A 319 3.10 1.90 -30.20
CA GLY A 319 2.04 2.35 -29.30
C GLY A 319 2.13 1.72 -27.91
N PHE A 320 3.34 1.35 -27.48
CA PHE A 320 3.58 0.72 -26.18
C PHE A 320 3.85 1.76 -25.09
N VAL A 321 3.64 1.34 -23.85
CA VAL A 321 3.94 2.11 -22.64
C VAL A 321 5.04 1.40 -21.85
N ALA A 322 6.08 2.11 -21.43
CA ALA A 322 7.10 1.59 -20.52
C ALA A 322 6.68 1.83 -19.06
N SER A 323 6.76 0.79 -18.22
CA SER A 323 6.21 0.83 -16.85
C SER A 323 7.09 1.56 -15.82
N GLY A 324 8.33 1.91 -16.16
CA GLY A 324 9.30 2.38 -15.19
C GLY A 324 9.59 1.28 -14.16
N THR A 325 9.66 1.63 -12.87
CA THR A 325 9.94 0.67 -11.79
C THR A 325 8.74 -0.19 -11.39
N LEU A 326 7.56 0.04 -11.97
CA LEU A 326 6.38 -0.77 -11.65
C LEU A 326 6.56 -2.19 -12.21
N ASN A 327 6.64 -3.15 -11.29
CA ASN A 327 6.58 -4.58 -11.60
C ASN A 327 5.25 -4.94 -12.30
N PRO A 328 5.11 -6.16 -12.87
CA PRO A 328 3.97 -6.48 -13.74
C PRO A 328 2.60 -6.31 -13.08
N GLN A 329 2.47 -6.73 -11.81
CA GLN A 329 1.23 -6.63 -11.06
C GLN A 329 0.87 -5.17 -10.69
N LYS A 330 1.85 -4.33 -10.34
CA LYS A 330 1.59 -2.89 -10.12
C LYS A 330 1.32 -2.14 -11.42
N ALA A 331 2.01 -2.50 -12.51
CA ALA A 331 1.75 -1.95 -13.82
C ALA A 331 0.33 -2.29 -14.30
N ARG A 332 -0.17 -3.49 -14.00
CA ARG A 332 -1.57 -3.88 -14.26
C ARG A 332 -2.55 -2.93 -13.58
N ILE A 333 -2.32 -2.60 -12.31
CA ILE A 333 -3.17 -1.70 -11.52
C ILE A 333 -3.23 -0.30 -12.14
N LEU A 334 -2.07 0.31 -12.38
CA LEU A 334 -2.04 1.64 -12.97
C LEU A 334 -2.64 1.64 -14.38
N LEU A 335 -2.47 0.57 -15.16
CA LEU A 335 -3.10 0.45 -16.47
C LEU A 335 -4.62 0.37 -16.38
N MET A 336 -5.18 -0.46 -15.49
CA MET A 336 -6.63 -0.54 -15.29
C MET A 336 -7.22 0.83 -14.95
N LEU A 337 -6.60 1.56 -14.02
CA LEU A 337 -7.05 2.89 -13.64
C LEU A 337 -6.87 3.92 -14.78
N SER A 338 -5.76 3.86 -15.52
CA SER A 338 -5.52 4.73 -16.68
C SER A 338 -6.56 4.56 -17.78
N LEU A 339 -6.99 3.33 -18.03
CA LEU A 339 -8.00 3.00 -19.03
C LEU A 339 -9.42 3.44 -18.64
N THR A 340 -9.67 3.79 -17.37
CA THR A 340 -10.91 4.49 -16.98
C THR A 340 -10.94 5.96 -17.46
N GLN A 341 -9.77 6.51 -17.84
CA GLN A 341 -9.60 7.92 -18.15
C GLN A 341 -9.38 8.16 -19.65
N THR A 342 -8.64 7.27 -20.32
CA THR A 342 -8.24 7.48 -21.72
C THR A 342 -7.77 6.17 -22.36
N ASN A 343 -7.95 6.08 -23.68
CA ASN A 343 -7.37 5.03 -24.52
C ASN A 343 -6.16 5.53 -25.34
N ASN A 344 -5.68 6.75 -25.08
CA ASN A 344 -4.52 7.31 -25.76
C ASN A 344 -3.21 6.86 -25.08
N TYR A 345 -2.37 6.10 -25.80
CA TYR A 345 -1.14 5.54 -25.23
C TYR A 345 -0.17 6.60 -24.68
N ARG A 346 -0.14 7.81 -25.26
CA ARG A 346 0.74 8.89 -24.78
C ARG A 346 0.27 9.45 -23.45
N ASP A 347 -1.03 9.54 -23.25
CA ASP A 347 -1.60 9.98 -21.98
C ASP A 347 -1.43 8.90 -20.90
N VAL A 348 -1.61 7.62 -21.26
CA VAL A 348 -1.29 6.50 -20.36
C VAL A 348 0.20 6.52 -20.01
N GLN A 349 1.11 6.71 -20.98
CA GLN A 349 2.55 6.81 -20.70
C GLN A 349 2.88 7.95 -19.72
N LYS A 350 2.24 9.11 -19.84
CA LYS A 350 2.40 10.20 -18.86
C LYS A 350 1.92 9.79 -17.47
N MET A 351 0.81 9.05 -17.37
CA MET A 351 0.35 8.54 -16.06
C MET A 351 1.39 7.62 -15.41
N PHE A 352 2.03 6.73 -16.18
CA PHE A 352 3.16 5.91 -15.71
C PHE A 352 4.41 6.72 -15.30
N GLN A 353 4.52 7.98 -15.75
CA GLN A 353 5.59 8.90 -15.35
C GLN A 353 5.23 9.76 -14.11
N TYR A 354 3.95 9.90 -13.75
CA TYR A 354 3.50 10.68 -12.59
C TYR A 354 3.17 9.83 -11.36
N TYR A 355 2.61 8.64 -11.58
CA TYR A 355 2.07 7.76 -10.54
C TYR A 355 2.97 6.57 -10.24
#